data_AF-A0AAW2BM26-F1
#
_entry.id   AF-A0AAW2BM26-F1
#
_cell.length_a   1.000
_cell.length_b   1.000
_cell.length_c   1.000
_cell.angle_alpha   90.00
_cell.angle_beta   90.00
_cell.angle_gamma   90.00
#
_symmetry.space_group_name_H-M   'P 1'
#
loop_
_entity.id
_entity.type
_entity.pdbx_description
1 polymer ?
#
loop_
_entity_poly.entity_id
_entity_poly.type
_entity_poly.pdbx_seq_one_letter_code
_entity_poly.pdbx_strand_id
1 'polypeptide(L)'
;MALSLPISSLESDIKTRNSGFPESEIGSQGLRKQILKKGNSWQTPFPGDEVEVHFSGRVEGGACLDSNVDKGTPFRFKLGQSEVIKGLDEGVATMKKSERAIFIIPPNLAYGELGFPPLIPPNSTLIFNVEMLSWTSIRDITGDGGILKKITKEGEGWATPREADEVLVKFEARLENAAVVSKSDEGVEFNVSDGYLCPAISKAVKTMRRGEKAELAVKFSYGIRQNENGATDTDDVPPDSNLTIKLELVSWKSVVDVTGDKKVLKRITKVGEGFNRPNEGSVVKVIYYGKLKDGTVFERKGSNEEPFEFTTLEEQINEGLDRAIITMKKGEQALVTVTKGYLHSNDISGMANEDLFYEVELIDFIKVLHSYISYSTSIWKRK
;
A
#
# COMPACT_ATOMS: atom_id res chain seq x y z
N MET A 1 11.75 28.30 50.56
CA MET A 1 12.08 27.90 49.19
C MET A 1 11.09 26.84 48.76
N ALA A 2 10.14 27.18 47.89
CA ALA A 2 9.40 26.19 47.12
C ALA A 2 9.92 26.33 45.69
N LEU A 3 10.75 25.37 45.25
CA LEU A 3 11.17 25.29 43.86
C LEU A 3 9.94 24.90 43.05
N SER A 4 9.31 25.87 42.39
CA SER A 4 8.29 25.59 41.38
C SER A 4 8.96 24.82 40.26
N LEU A 5 8.52 23.58 40.03
CA LEU A 5 8.91 22.84 38.83
C LEU A 5 8.54 23.70 37.59
N PRO A 6 9.39 23.72 36.55
CA PRO A 6 9.08 24.49 35.34
C PRO A 6 7.77 23.98 34.75
N ILE A 7 6.79 24.88 34.61
CA ILE A 7 5.52 24.65 33.91
C ILE A 7 5.85 24.06 32.54
N SER A 8 5.31 22.89 32.22
CA SER A 8 5.57 22.24 30.94
C SER A 8 5.14 23.15 29.78
N SER A 9 5.87 23.13 28.66
CA SER A 9 5.57 24.02 27.51
C SER A 9 4.13 23.87 26.98
N LEU A 10 3.47 22.74 27.25
CA LEU A 10 2.07 22.53 26.88
C LEU A 10 1.10 23.29 27.80
N GLU A 11 1.38 23.41 29.09
CA GLU A 11 0.57 24.19 30.03
C GLU A 11 0.70 25.70 29.80
N SER A 12 1.87 26.19 29.39
CA SER A 12 2.06 27.60 29.02
C SER A 12 1.24 27.98 27.79
N ASP A 13 1.16 27.10 26.79
CA ASP A 13 0.43 27.35 25.54
C ASP A 13 -1.10 27.42 25.75
N ILE A 14 -1.62 26.62 26.69
CA ILE A 14 -3.06 26.67 27.04
C ILE A 14 -3.43 28.04 27.63
N LYS A 15 -2.49 28.71 28.32
CA LYS A 15 -2.74 30.02 28.95
C LYS A 15 -2.67 31.18 27.96
N THR A 16 -1.88 31.08 26.88
CA THR A 16 -1.63 32.22 25.99
C THR A 16 -2.62 32.36 24.84
N ARG A 17 -3.33 31.30 24.40
CA ARG A 17 -4.37 31.32 23.32
C ARG A 17 -4.03 32.14 22.05
N ASN A 18 -2.78 32.54 21.85
CA ASN A 18 -2.33 33.47 20.81
C ASN A 18 -1.28 32.77 19.93
N SER A 19 -1.68 31.74 19.19
CA SER A 19 -0.76 31.02 18.29
C SER A 19 -0.71 31.57 16.86
N GLY A 20 -1.48 32.61 16.52
CA GLY A 20 -1.56 33.15 15.16
C GLY A 20 -2.19 32.19 14.12
N PHE A 21 -2.59 30.98 14.53
CA PHE A 21 -3.33 30.04 13.69
C PHE A 21 -4.82 30.10 14.00
N PRO A 22 -5.68 30.11 12.96
CA PRO A 22 -7.13 30.13 13.14
C PRO A 22 -7.60 28.82 13.78
N GLU A 23 -8.61 28.94 14.63
CA GLU A 23 -9.35 27.81 15.15
C GLU A 23 -10.28 27.25 14.08
N SER A 24 -10.38 25.92 13.99
CA SER A 24 -11.24 25.22 13.05
C SER A 24 -12.16 24.25 13.80
N GLU A 25 -13.40 24.13 13.35
CA GLU A 25 -14.33 23.13 13.86
C GLU A 25 -14.07 21.75 13.22
N ILE A 26 -14.14 20.69 14.02
CA ILE A 26 -14.09 19.30 13.59
C ILE A 26 -15.50 18.72 13.73
N GLY A 27 -16.01 18.15 12.64
CA GLY A 27 -17.37 17.61 12.61
C GLY A 27 -18.44 18.70 12.75
N SER A 28 -19.58 18.35 13.35
CA SER A 28 -20.74 19.23 13.55
C SER A 28 -21.18 19.32 15.01
N GLN A 29 -20.40 18.76 15.93
CA GLN A 29 -20.76 18.63 17.34
C GLN A 29 -20.02 19.64 18.24
N GLY A 30 -19.40 20.68 17.66
CA GLY A 30 -18.75 21.76 18.39
C GLY A 30 -17.32 21.48 18.86
N LEU A 31 -16.68 20.39 18.40
CA LEU A 31 -15.26 20.13 18.66
C LEU A 31 -14.42 21.14 17.91
N ARG A 32 -13.52 21.84 18.59
CA ARG A 32 -12.67 22.86 17.95
C ARG A 32 -11.20 22.51 18.12
N LYS A 33 -10.42 22.80 17.08
CA LYS A 33 -8.97 22.53 16.99
C LYS A 33 -8.22 23.80 16.64
N GLN A 34 -7.13 24.04 17.33
CA GLN A 34 -6.17 25.09 17.02
C GLN A 34 -4.78 24.47 16.89
N ILE A 35 -4.18 24.57 15.70
CA ILE A 35 -2.81 24.08 15.49
C ILE A 35 -1.82 25.05 16.15
N LEU A 36 -0.90 24.50 16.94
CA LEU A 36 0.23 25.24 17.52
C LEU A 36 1.51 25.00 16.73
N LYS A 37 1.71 23.77 16.27
CA LYS A 37 2.84 23.35 15.44
C LYS A 37 2.33 22.40 14.37
N LYS A 38 2.59 22.71 13.10
CA LYS A 38 2.25 21.83 11.98
C LYS A 38 3.07 20.53 12.07
N GLY A 39 2.43 19.41 11.79
CA GLY A 39 3.13 18.13 11.66
C GLY A 39 3.99 18.06 10.41
N ASN A 40 4.87 17.05 10.37
CA ASN A 40 5.83 16.81 9.28
C ASN A 40 5.38 15.74 8.28
N SER A 41 4.14 15.25 8.40
CA SER A 41 3.56 14.22 7.51
C SER A 41 2.28 14.72 6.83
N TRP A 42 1.93 14.09 5.71
CA TRP A 42 0.63 14.28 5.05
C TRP A 42 -0.44 13.32 5.56
N GLN A 43 -0.03 12.24 6.26
CA GLN A 43 -0.91 11.22 6.78
C GLN A 43 -1.41 11.55 8.19
N THR A 44 -2.57 10.99 8.51
CA THR A 44 -3.19 10.97 9.84
C THR A 44 -3.49 9.50 10.20
N PRO A 45 -3.58 9.16 11.49
CA PRO A 45 -3.92 7.79 11.91
C PRO A 45 -5.34 7.40 11.51
N PHE A 46 -5.57 6.11 11.26
CA PHE A 46 -6.89 5.53 10.99
C PHE A 46 -7.46 4.84 12.24
N PRO A 47 -8.79 4.64 12.31
CA PRO A 47 -9.39 3.83 13.37
C PRO A 47 -8.71 2.46 13.48
N GLY A 48 -8.35 2.06 14.70
CA GLY A 48 -7.58 0.85 15.01
C GLY A 48 -6.06 1.05 15.12
N ASP A 49 -5.52 2.17 14.63
CA ASP A 49 -4.11 2.51 14.83
C ASP A 49 -3.82 2.75 16.33
N GLU A 50 -2.68 2.26 16.80
CA GLU A 50 -2.18 2.57 18.15
C GLU A 50 -1.41 3.90 18.09
N VAL A 51 -2.02 4.96 18.61
CA VAL A 51 -1.44 6.31 18.60
C VAL A 51 -0.63 6.56 19.86
N GLU A 52 0.41 7.38 19.76
CA GLU A 52 1.31 7.75 20.85
C GLU A 52 1.39 9.27 20.94
N VAL A 53 0.93 9.81 22.07
CA VAL A 53 0.78 11.25 22.27
C VAL A 53 1.35 11.72 23.60
N HIS A 54 1.80 12.97 23.64
CA HIS A 54 1.83 13.75 24.87
C HIS A 54 0.57 14.61 24.95
N PHE A 55 0.01 14.75 26.14
CA PHE A 55 -1.13 15.61 26.37
C PHE A 55 -1.11 16.26 27.75
N SER A 56 -1.77 17.41 27.83
CA SER A 56 -2.14 18.08 29.06
C SER A 56 -3.59 18.55 28.94
N GLY A 57 -4.44 18.14 29.87
CA GLY A 57 -5.85 18.49 29.91
C GLY A 57 -6.21 19.41 31.07
N ARG A 58 -7.18 20.30 30.86
CA ARG A 58 -7.78 21.11 31.94
C ARG A 58 -9.28 21.35 31.70
N VAL A 59 -9.99 21.69 32.77
CA VAL A 59 -11.34 22.25 32.66
C VAL A 59 -11.24 23.72 32.25
N GLU A 60 -12.07 24.17 31.33
CA GLU A 60 -12.12 25.58 30.94
C GLU A 60 -12.44 26.47 32.16
N GLY A 61 -11.58 27.47 32.42
CA GLY A 61 -11.70 28.33 33.61
C GLY A 61 -11.43 27.63 34.95
N GLY A 62 -11.12 26.33 34.94
CA GLY A 62 -10.98 25.50 36.14
C GLY A 62 -9.61 24.85 36.30
N ALA A 63 -9.60 23.77 37.09
CA ALA A 63 -8.42 23.01 37.48
C ALA A 63 -7.78 22.23 36.32
N CYS A 64 -6.48 21.95 36.45
CA CYS A 64 -5.78 20.98 35.59
C CYS A 64 -6.30 19.56 35.88
N LEU A 65 -6.42 18.74 34.84
CA LEU A 65 -6.95 17.38 34.93
C LEU A 65 -5.82 16.35 35.03
N ASP A 66 -5.19 16.05 33.90
CA ASP A 66 -4.10 15.09 33.80
C ASP A 66 -3.11 15.56 32.74
N SER A 67 -1.83 15.31 33.01
CA SER A 67 -0.69 15.63 32.15
C SER A 67 0.24 14.42 32.17
N ASN A 68 0.52 13.87 30.99
CA ASN A 68 1.53 12.82 30.86
C ASN A 68 2.93 13.38 30.59
N VAL A 69 3.03 14.68 30.29
CA VAL A 69 4.31 15.38 30.07
C VAL A 69 5.15 15.34 31.34
N ASP A 70 4.51 15.52 32.49
CA ASP A 70 5.18 15.52 33.80
C ASP A 70 5.59 14.11 34.24
N LYS A 71 5.02 13.07 33.62
CA LYS A 71 5.32 11.65 33.90
C LYS A 71 6.46 11.11 33.03
N GLY A 72 6.88 11.84 31.99
CA GLY A 72 8.00 11.48 31.12
C GLY A 72 7.75 10.28 30.18
N THR A 73 6.54 9.72 30.18
CA THR A 73 6.16 8.56 29.34
C THR A 73 5.00 8.92 28.42
N PRO A 74 5.09 8.64 27.11
CA PRO A 74 3.99 8.83 26.18
C PRO A 74 2.74 8.05 26.58
N PHE A 75 1.57 8.61 26.27
CA PHE A 75 0.29 7.91 26.42
C PHE A 75 -0.07 7.23 25.10
N ARG A 76 -0.47 5.96 25.20
CA ARG A 76 -0.84 5.13 24.05
C ARG A 76 -2.28 4.67 24.17
N PHE A 77 -3.01 4.73 23.07
CA PHE A 77 -4.37 4.22 22.97
C PHE A 77 -4.70 3.82 21.53
N LYS A 78 -5.70 2.98 21.35
CA LYS A 78 -6.24 2.59 20.04
C LYS A 78 -7.29 3.59 19.59
N LEU A 79 -7.01 4.25 18.47
CA LEU A 79 -7.86 5.30 17.94
C LEU A 79 -9.23 4.74 17.52
N GLY A 80 -10.32 5.39 17.95
CA GLY A 80 -11.68 5.05 17.56
C GLY A 80 -12.25 3.79 18.22
N GLN A 81 -11.58 3.27 19.27
CA GLN A 81 -12.05 2.15 20.08
C GLN A 81 -12.67 2.60 21.41
N SER A 82 -12.96 3.90 21.57
CA SER A 82 -13.52 4.49 22.79
C SER A 82 -12.66 4.25 24.03
N GLU A 83 -11.34 4.13 23.86
CA GLU A 83 -10.37 4.07 24.96
C GLU A 83 -10.13 5.45 25.61
N VAL A 84 -10.54 6.53 24.91
CA VAL A 84 -10.51 7.92 25.38
C VAL A 84 -11.87 8.58 25.16
N ILE A 85 -12.06 9.80 25.70
CA ILE A 85 -13.28 10.58 25.42
C ILE A 85 -13.43 10.85 23.92
N LYS A 86 -14.69 10.88 23.47
CA LYS A 86 -15.04 10.97 22.04
C LYS A 86 -14.36 12.15 21.32
N GLY A 87 -14.25 13.31 21.97
CA GLY A 87 -13.60 14.49 21.38
C GLY A 87 -12.09 14.33 21.17
N LEU A 88 -11.40 13.52 22.00
CA LEU A 88 -9.99 13.19 21.76
C LEU A 88 -9.86 12.16 20.63
N ASP A 89 -10.73 11.15 20.57
CA ASP A 89 -10.75 10.19 19.45
C ASP A 89 -10.94 10.93 18.11
N GLU A 90 -11.92 11.82 18.01
CA GLU A 90 -12.18 12.62 16.80
C GLU A 90 -11.05 13.63 16.52
N GLY A 91 -10.53 14.30 17.56
CA GLY A 91 -9.49 15.30 17.42
C GLY A 91 -8.16 14.71 16.96
N VAL A 92 -7.70 13.65 17.62
CA VAL A 92 -6.42 12.99 17.35
C VAL A 92 -6.41 12.33 15.97
N ALA A 93 -7.55 11.84 15.48
CA ALA A 93 -7.69 11.34 14.11
C ALA A 93 -7.36 12.38 13.02
N THR A 94 -7.38 13.68 13.35
CA THR A 94 -7.02 14.75 12.41
C THR A 94 -5.57 15.20 12.52
N MET A 95 -4.79 14.65 13.45
CA MET A 95 -3.42 15.09 13.70
C MET A 95 -2.41 14.40 12.79
N LYS A 96 -1.42 15.18 12.37
CA LYS A 96 -0.25 14.68 11.65
C LYS A 96 0.88 14.33 12.63
N LYS A 97 1.82 13.51 12.18
CA LYS A 97 3.02 13.19 12.97
C LYS A 97 3.76 14.48 13.38
N SER A 98 4.17 14.56 14.64
CA SER A 98 4.84 15.71 15.25
C SER A 98 4.00 17.01 15.31
N GLU A 99 2.70 16.94 15.03
CA GLU A 99 1.79 18.08 15.18
C GLU A 99 1.51 18.35 16.66
N ARG A 100 1.41 19.64 17.03
CA ARG A 100 0.86 20.07 18.31
C ARG A 100 -0.42 20.85 18.08
N ALA A 101 -1.47 20.52 18.80
CA ALA A 101 -2.76 21.18 18.69
C ALA A 101 -3.47 21.30 20.04
N ILE A 102 -4.24 22.37 20.20
CA ILE A 102 -5.21 22.52 21.27
C ILE A 102 -6.57 22.06 20.76
N PHE A 103 -7.22 21.19 21.52
CA PHE A 103 -8.61 20.79 21.33
C PHE A 103 -9.48 21.41 22.40
N ILE A 104 -10.58 22.04 21.99
CA ILE A 104 -11.63 22.53 22.86
C ILE A 104 -12.82 21.59 22.68
N ILE A 105 -13.07 20.78 23.70
CA ILE A 105 -13.99 19.64 23.65
C ILE A 105 -15.25 20.01 24.45
N PRO A 106 -16.41 20.16 23.79
CA PRO A 106 -17.67 20.44 24.48
C PRO A 106 -18.14 19.22 25.30
N PRO A 107 -19.01 19.42 26.31
CA PRO A 107 -19.38 18.36 27.25
C PRO A 107 -19.99 17.11 26.60
N ASN A 108 -20.76 17.27 25.51
CA ASN A 108 -21.35 16.16 24.75
C ASN A 108 -20.31 15.24 24.07
N LEU A 109 -19.06 15.68 23.93
CA LEU A 109 -17.93 14.88 23.44
C LEU A 109 -16.93 14.52 24.55
N ALA A 110 -17.28 14.82 25.81
CA ALA A 110 -16.50 14.54 27.01
C ALA A 110 -17.35 13.75 28.03
N TYR A 111 -17.61 14.32 29.21
CA TYR A 111 -18.30 13.66 30.33
C TYR A 111 -19.77 14.09 30.50
N GLY A 112 -20.30 14.91 29.59
CA GLY A 112 -21.71 15.29 29.53
C GLY A 112 -22.26 15.96 30.80
N GLU A 113 -23.55 15.77 31.03
CA GLU A 113 -24.30 16.33 32.16
C GLU A 113 -23.87 15.75 33.52
N LEU A 114 -23.27 14.56 33.54
CA LEU A 114 -22.85 13.90 34.77
C LEU A 114 -21.49 14.39 35.27
N GLY A 115 -20.61 14.81 34.37
CA GLY A 115 -19.23 15.11 34.70
C GLY A 115 -18.45 13.86 35.16
N PHE A 116 -17.37 14.07 35.89
CA PHE A 116 -16.54 13.03 36.51
C PHE A 116 -16.09 13.49 37.91
N PRO A 117 -16.96 13.39 38.92
CA PRO A 117 -16.67 13.88 40.27
C PRO A 117 -15.47 13.16 40.94
N PRO A 118 -14.68 13.85 41.77
CA PRO A 118 -14.77 15.28 42.10
C PRO A 118 -14.05 16.19 41.09
N LEU A 119 -13.45 15.63 40.04
CA LEU A 119 -12.45 16.30 39.20
C LEU A 119 -13.07 17.16 38.09
N ILE A 120 -14.16 16.68 37.47
CA ILE A 120 -14.83 17.33 36.34
C ILE A 120 -16.28 17.61 36.71
N PRO A 121 -16.70 18.87 36.84
CA PRO A 121 -18.09 19.23 37.08
C PRO A 121 -19.01 18.81 35.91
N PRO A 122 -20.32 18.64 36.17
CA PRO A 122 -21.36 18.58 35.14
C PRO A 122 -21.20 19.63 34.03
N ASN A 123 -21.43 19.24 32.78
CA ASN A 123 -21.46 20.15 31.62
C ASN A 123 -20.17 20.95 31.38
N SER A 124 -19.03 20.41 31.79
CA SER A 124 -17.73 21.08 31.62
C SER A 124 -17.18 20.96 30.20
N THR A 125 -16.73 22.08 29.64
CA THR A 125 -15.85 22.12 28.46
C THR A 125 -14.41 21.78 28.88
N LEU A 126 -13.77 20.89 28.13
CA LEU A 126 -12.38 20.50 28.36
C LEU A 126 -11.45 21.09 27.32
N ILE A 127 -10.25 21.45 27.75
CA ILE A 127 -9.19 21.95 26.86
C ILE A 127 -8.00 21.00 26.97
N PHE A 128 -7.61 20.41 25.85
CA PHE A 128 -6.46 19.51 25.76
C PHE A 128 -5.41 20.10 24.82
N ASN A 129 -4.18 20.23 25.28
CA ASN A 129 -3.02 20.43 24.39
C ASN A 129 -2.39 19.07 24.14
N VAL A 130 -2.26 18.69 22.87
CA VAL A 130 -1.81 17.36 22.45
C VAL A 130 -0.66 17.51 21.48
N GLU A 131 0.39 16.72 21.67
CA GLU A 131 1.48 16.51 20.73
C GLU A 131 1.44 15.08 20.19
N MET A 132 1.28 14.92 18.88
CA MET A 132 1.34 13.62 18.22
C MET A 132 2.79 13.18 18.03
N LEU A 133 3.22 12.12 18.70
CA LEU A 133 4.60 11.61 18.58
C LEU A 133 4.70 10.63 17.40
N SER A 134 3.86 9.60 17.43
CA SER A 134 3.84 8.50 16.46
C SER A 134 2.47 7.83 16.47
N TRP A 135 2.24 6.96 15.49
CA TRP A 135 1.26 5.89 15.60
C TRP A 135 1.82 4.66 14.92
N THR A 136 1.26 3.51 15.27
CA THR A 136 1.54 2.25 14.61
C THR A 136 0.27 1.75 13.95
N SER A 137 0.30 1.60 12.63
CA SER A 137 -0.83 1.04 11.91
C SER A 137 -0.85 -0.48 11.97
N ILE A 138 -1.91 -1.03 12.56
CA ILE A 138 -2.20 -2.47 12.58
C ILE A 138 -3.41 -2.69 11.69
N ARG A 139 -3.22 -3.44 10.61
CA ARG A 139 -4.27 -3.71 9.63
C ARG A 139 -4.57 -5.19 9.59
N ASP A 140 -5.85 -5.53 9.74
CA ASP A 140 -6.32 -6.85 9.33
C ASP A 140 -6.38 -6.89 7.81
N ILE A 141 -5.42 -7.58 7.19
CA ILE A 141 -5.31 -7.65 5.73
C ILE A 141 -6.16 -8.78 5.13
N THR A 142 -6.81 -9.60 5.95
CA THR A 142 -7.70 -10.68 5.52
C THR A 142 -9.16 -10.43 5.88
N GLY A 143 -9.44 -9.57 6.86
CA GLY A 143 -10.79 -9.20 7.32
C GLY A 143 -11.43 -10.23 8.26
N ASP A 144 -10.73 -11.35 8.52
CA ASP A 144 -11.13 -12.43 9.44
C ASP A 144 -10.18 -12.55 10.65
N GLY A 145 -9.31 -11.55 10.83
CA GLY A 145 -8.24 -11.53 11.82
C GLY A 145 -7.17 -12.61 11.61
N GLY A 146 -7.11 -13.22 10.42
CA GLY A 146 -6.14 -14.23 10.05
C GLY A 146 -4.72 -13.70 9.92
N ILE A 147 -4.58 -12.49 9.39
CA ILE A 147 -3.28 -11.81 9.28
C ILE A 147 -3.41 -10.36 9.74
N LEU A 148 -2.79 -10.06 10.87
CA LEU A 148 -2.65 -8.69 11.37
C LEU A 148 -1.27 -8.15 10.97
N LYS A 149 -1.25 -7.14 10.10
CA LYS A 149 -0.04 -6.46 9.64
C LYS A 149 0.22 -5.20 10.45
N LYS A 150 1.28 -5.21 11.26
CA LYS A 150 1.81 -4.05 11.96
C LYS A 150 2.89 -3.39 11.12
N ILE A 151 2.64 -2.19 10.58
CA ILE A 151 3.65 -1.44 9.81
C ILE A 151 4.70 -0.89 10.79
N THR A 152 5.97 -1.30 10.61
CA THR A 152 7.11 -0.85 11.45
C THR A 152 7.98 0.18 10.74
N LYS A 153 7.93 0.22 9.41
CA LYS A 153 8.51 1.28 8.58
C LYS A 153 7.63 1.49 7.35
N GLU A 154 7.17 2.71 7.12
CA GLU A 154 6.43 3.08 5.91
C GLU A 154 7.28 2.86 4.65
N GLY A 155 6.62 2.38 3.59
CA GLY A 155 7.21 2.29 2.26
C GLY A 155 7.01 3.57 1.43
N GLU A 156 7.70 3.62 0.30
CA GLU A 156 7.67 4.75 -0.62
C GLU A 156 6.68 4.56 -1.76
N GLY A 157 6.16 5.68 -2.27
CA GLY A 157 5.21 5.68 -3.38
C GLY A 157 3.83 5.17 -2.98
N TRP A 158 2.99 4.91 -3.99
CA TRP A 158 1.61 4.47 -3.79
C TRP A 158 1.33 3.08 -4.37
N ALA A 159 2.18 2.61 -5.29
CA ALA A 159 2.01 1.34 -5.97
C ALA A 159 2.32 0.17 -5.03
N THR A 160 1.65 -0.95 -5.27
CA THR A 160 1.82 -2.22 -4.57
C THR A 160 1.92 -3.36 -5.59
N PRO A 161 2.61 -4.46 -5.27
CA PRO A 161 2.69 -5.64 -6.12
C PRO A 161 1.33 -6.26 -6.48
N ARG A 162 1.25 -6.84 -7.68
CA ARG A 162 0.11 -7.60 -8.21
C ARG A 162 0.42 -9.09 -8.28
N GLU A 163 -0.59 -9.91 -8.56
CA GLU A 163 -0.47 -11.39 -8.63
C GLU A 163 0.66 -11.88 -9.54
N ALA A 164 0.87 -11.24 -10.69
CA ALA A 164 1.90 -11.66 -11.63
C ALA A 164 3.29 -11.09 -11.30
N ASP A 165 3.40 -10.09 -10.43
CA ASP A 165 4.67 -9.41 -10.17
C ASP A 165 5.69 -10.33 -9.48
N GLU A 166 6.98 -10.12 -9.79
CA GLU A 166 8.10 -10.77 -9.11
C GLU A 166 8.60 -9.86 -7.99
N VAL A 167 8.36 -10.25 -6.74
CA VAL A 167 8.77 -9.46 -5.56
C VAL A 167 10.10 -9.95 -5.02
N LEU A 168 10.90 -9.02 -4.49
CA LEU A 168 12.08 -9.29 -3.68
C LEU A 168 11.75 -8.94 -2.23
N VAL A 169 11.78 -9.94 -1.34
CA VAL A 169 11.47 -9.75 0.07
C VAL A 169 12.59 -10.23 0.97
N LYS A 170 12.74 -9.60 2.14
CA LYS A 170 13.53 -10.13 3.26
C LYS A 170 12.56 -10.49 4.38
N PHE A 171 12.80 -11.58 5.08
CA PHE A 171 11.91 -11.98 6.15
C PHE A 171 12.58 -12.78 7.25
N GLU A 172 11.94 -12.81 8.41
CA GLU A 172 12.26 -13.69 9.54
C GLU A 172 10.94 -14.17 10.14
N ALA A 173 10.65 -15.46 9.98
CA ALA A 173 9.46 -16.12 10.51
C ALA A 173 9.82 -16.84 11.82
N ARG A 174 9.02 -16.61 12.86
CA ARG A 174 9.19 -17.21 14.19
C ARG A 174 7.88 -17.81 14.70
N LEU A 175 8.00 -18.84 15.53
CA LEU A 175 6.91 -19.36 16.35
C LEU A 175 6.67 -18.47 17.58
N GLU A 176 5.56 -18.70 18.29
CA GLU A 176 5.23 -17.99 19.55
C GLU A 176 6.30 -18.15 20.63
N ASN A 177 7.02 -19.29 20.66
CA ASN A 177 8.15 -19.53 21.55
C ASN A 177 9.46 -18.83 21.10
N ALA A 178 9.38 -17.94 20.11
CA ALA A 178 10.47 -17.20 19.47
C ALA A 178 11.48 -18.02 18.66
N ALA A 179 11.28 -19.34 18.50
CA ALA A 179 12.11 -20.17 17.63
C ALA A 179 12.01 -19.68 16.18
N VAL A 180 13.16 -19.53 15.51
CA VAL A 180 13.21 -19.15 14.10
C VAL A 180 12.87 -20.36 13.25
N VAL A 181 11.85 -20.22 12.40
CA VAL A 181 11.42 -21.27 11.47
C VAL A 181 12.13 -21.10 10.13
N SER A 182 12.19 -19.87 9.62
CA SER A 182 12.82 -19.57 8.34
C SER A 182 13.21 -18.10 8.31
N LYS A 183 14.31 -17.79 7.61
CA LYS A 183 14.85 -16.45 7.51
C LYS A 183 15.55 -16.24 6.17
N SER A 184 15.42 -15.06 5.60
CA SER A 184 16.21 -14.60 4.45
C SER A 184 16.61 -13.14 4.64
N ASP A 185 17.89 -12.92 4.96
CA ASP A 185 18.50 -11.58 5.11
C ASP A 185 19.00 -11.00 3.77
N GLU A 186 19.43 -11.87 2.86
CA GLU A 186 19.93 -11.49 1.53
C GLU A 186 18.76 -11.14 0.60
N GLY A 187 17.59 -11.71 0.86
CA GLY A 187 16.36 -11.51 0.12
C GLY A 187 16.05 -12.69 -0.79
N VAL A 188 14.76 -12.95 -1.01
CA VAL A 188 14.27 -13.98 -1.92
C VAL A 188 13.36 -13.36 -2.97
N GLU A 189 13.59 -13.72 -4.24
CA GLU A 189 12.70 -13.37 -5.33
C GLU A 189 11.65 -14.47 -5.52
N PHE A 190 10.38 -14.09 -5.64
CA PHE A 190 9.31 -15.03 -6.00
C PHE A 190 8.16 -14.32 -6.71
N ASN A 191 7.39 -15.07 -7.50
CA ASN A 191 6.15 -14.58 -8.11
C ASN A 191 5.02 -14.55 -7.08
N VAL A 192 4.29 -13.45 -6.97
CA VAL A 192 3.26 -13.27 -5.92
C VAL A 192 2.20 -14.39 -5.95
N SER A 193 1.76 -14.82 -7.13
CA SER A 193 0.73 -15.86 -7.30
C SER A 193 1.21 -17.27 -6.93
N ASP A 194 2.50 -17.57 -7.16
CA ASP A 194 3.10 -18.85 -6.77
C ASP A 194 3.33 -18.89 -5.25
N GLY A 195 3.66 -17.73 -4.68
CA GLY A 195 3.91 -17.54 -3.27
C GLY A 195 5.21 -18.13 -2.77
N TYR A 196 5.48 -17.90 -1.49
CA TYR A 196 6.71 -18.34 -0.84
C TYR A 196 6.49 -18.54 0.65
N LEU A 197 7.00 -19.65 1.20
CA LEU A 197 6.90 -20.10 2.61
C LEU A 197 5.48 -20.36 3.11
N CYS A 198 4.60 -19.37 3.07
CA CYS A 198 3.22 -19.46 3.52
C CYS A 198 2.30 -18.44 2.81
N PRO A 199 0.98 -18.66 2.78
CA PRO A 199 0.03 -17.73 2.17
C PRO A 199 0.09 -16.31 2.73
N ALA A 200 0.54 -16.14 3.98
CA ALA A 200 0.63 -14.84 4.61
C ALA A 200 1.59 -13.87 3.92
N ILE A 201 2.73 -14.36 3.41
CA ILE A 201 3.72 -13.51 2.73
C ILE A 201 3.11 -12.93 1.43
N SER A 202 2.55 -13.78 0.56
CA SER A 202 1.92 -13.31 -0.69
C SER A 202 0.76 -12.35 -0.46
N LYS A 203 -0.05 -12.58 0.59
CA LYS A 203 -1.13 -11.67 0.94
C LYS A 203 -0.60 -10.33 1.46
N ALA A 204 0.43 -10.37 2.32
CA ALA A 204 1.02 -9.17 2.88
C ALA A 204 1.66 -8.29 1.81
N VAL A 205 2.50 -8.83 0.92
CA VAL A 205 3.24 -8.04 -0.08
C VAL A 205 2.33 -7.23 -0.99
N LYS A 206 1.13 -7.73 -1.34
CA LYS A 206 0.12 -7.00 -2.13
C LYS A 206 -0.44 -5.75 -1.43
N THR A 207 -0.22 -5.63 -0.14
CA THR A 207 -0.61 -4.45 0.66
C THR A 207 0.57 -3.58 1.03
N MET A 208 1.79 -3.97 0.65
CA MET A 208 3.04 -3.32 1.02
C MET A 208 3.55 -2.44 -0.10
N ARG A 209 4.18 -1.32 0.28
CA ARG A 209 4.89 -0.42 -0.63
C ARG A 209 6.39 -0.72 -0.66
N ARG A 210 7.08 -0.19 -1.66
CA ARG A 210 8.53 -0.39 -1.82
C ARG A 210 9.27 0.09 -0.58
N GLY A 211 10.11 -0.76 0.00
CA GLY A 211 10.88 -0.48 1.22
C GLY A 211 10.08 -0.53 2.53
N GLU A 212 8.79 -0.88 2.49
CA GLU A 212 7.96 -1.06 3.68
C GLU A 212 8.48 -2.24 4.52
N LYS A 213 8.53 -2.04 5.84
CA LYS A 213 8.78 -3.12 6.81
C LYS A 213 7.54 -3.29 7.67
N ALA A 214 7.18 -4.55 7.91
CA ALA A 214 6.03 -4.90 8.73
C ALA A 214 6.33 -6.12 9.59
N GLU A 215 5.58 -6.24 10.67
CA GLU A 215 5.50 -7.43 11.50
C GLU A 215 4.10 -8.02 11.32
N LEU A 216 4.01 -9.29 10.95
CA LEU A 216 2.77 -10.01 10.72
C LEU A 216 2.51 -10.94 11.90
N ALA A 217 1.35 -10.80 12.54
CA ALA A 217 0.80 -11.86 13.38
C ALA A 217 -0.11 -12.72 12.49
N VAL A 218 0.25 -13.99 12.34
CA VAL A 218 -0.32 -14.91 11.34
C VAL A 218 -0.96 -16.09 12.06
N LYS A 219 -2.27 -16.28 11.88
CA LYS A 219 -2.95 -17.49 12.34
C LYS A 219 -2.47 -18.70 11.54
N PHE A 220 -2.45 -19.88 12.17
CA PHE A 220 -2.02 -21.14 11.54
C PHE A 220 -2.66 -21.41 10.17
N SER A 221 -3.92 -21.02 9.95
CA SER A 221 -4.64 -21.16 8.66
C SER A 221 -3.97 -20.44 7.48
N TYR A 222 -3.16 -19.42 7.76
CA TYR A 222 -2.35 -18.66 6.81
C TYR A 222 -0.84 -18.89 6.99
N GLY A 223 -0.45 -19.76 7.93
CA GLY A 223 0.92 -20.13 8.25
C GLY A 223 1.51 -21.16 7.29
N ILE A 224 2.60 -21.79 7.71
CA ILE A 224 3.29 -22.80 6.92
C ILE A 224 2.42 -24.05 6.85
N ARG A 225 2.06 -24.48 5.64
CA ARG A 225 1.34 -25.74 5.42
C ARG A 225 2.37 -26.84 5.29
N GLN A 226 2.24 -27.91 6.08
CA GLN A 226 2.99 -29.13 5.83
C GLN A 226 2.48 -29.73 4.51
N ASN A 227 3.39 -29.96 3.55
CA ASN A 227 3.06 -30.69 2.34
C ASN A 227 2.66 -32.12 2.70
N GLU A 228 1.66 -32.68 2.03
CA GLU A 228 1.25 -34.10 2.16
C GLU A 228 2.38 -35.10 1.80
N ASN A 229 3.51 -34.60 1.28
CA ASN A 229 4.71 -35.37 0.92
C ASN A 229 5.98 -34.96 1.69
N GLY A 230 5.86 -34.47 2.93
CA GLY A 230 6.92 -34.55 3.96
C GLY A 230 8.33 -34.08 3.56
N ALA A 231 8.47 -33.02 2.75
CA ALA A 231 9.75 -32.44 2.43
C ALA A 231 9.63 -30.92 2.24
N THR A 232 9.78 -30.19 3.34
CA THR A 232 10.35 -28.84 3.39
C THR A 232 11.32 -28.82 4.58
N ASP A 233 12.38 -28.00 4.55
CA ASP A 233 13.35 -27.83 5.66
C ASP A 233 12.73 -27.24 6.96
N THR A 234 11.44 -27.41 7.18
CA THR A 234 10.62 -26.85 8.26
C THR A 234 9.85 -27.95 9.02
N ASP A 235 10.38 -29.17 9.08
CA ASP A 235 9.74 -30.35 9.68
C ASP A 235 9.37 -30.17 11.17
N ASP A 236 9.91 -29.15 11.84
CA ASP A 236 9.69 -28.87 13.27
C ASP A 236 8.55 -27.89 13.58
N VAL A 237 7.71 -27.52 12.61
CA VAL A 237 6.58 -26.59 12.85
C VAL A 237 5.30 -27.35 13.19
N PRO A 238 4.73 -27.20 14.41
CA PRO A 238 3.47 -27.84 14.76
C PRO A 238 2.30 -27.33 13.88
N PRO A 239 1.33 -28.19 13.50
CA PRO A 239 0.28 -27.86 12.51
C PRO A 239 -0.60 -26.65 12.83
N ASP A 240 -0.86 -26.39 14.12
CA ASP A 240 -1.73 -25.32 14.58
C ASP A 240 -0.95 -24.10 15.10
N SER A 241 0.31 -23.96 14.67
CA SER A 241 1.17 -22.88 15.14
C SER A 241 0.85 -21.56 14.47
N ASN A 242 0.60 -20.54 15.27
CA ASN A 242 0.64 -19.16 14.81
C ASN A 242 2.10 -18.74 14.57
N LEU A 243 2.30 -17.81 13.65
CA LEU A 243 3.60 -17.27 13.32
C LEU A 243 3.66 -15.77 13.56
N THR A 244 4.85 -15.31 13.93
CA THR A 244 5.24 -13.90 13.82
C THR A 244 6.24 -13.76 12.69
N ILE A 245 5.94 -12.95 11.67
CA ILE A 245 6.82 -12.77 10.51
C ILE A 245 7.23 -11.30 10.41
N LYS A 246 8.53 -11.01 10.58
CA LYS A 246 9.09 -9.72 10.15
C LYS A 246 9.31 -9.78 8.65
N LEU A 247 8.73 -8.86 7.91
CA LEU A 247 8.75 -8.84 6.45
C LEU A 247 9.15 -7.45 5.94
N GLU A 248 10.04 -7.43 4.96
CA GLU A 248 10.43 -6.24 4.21
C GLU A 248 10.18 -6.48 2.72
N LEU A 249 9.37 -5.63 2.10
CA LEU A 249 9.23 -5.61 0.64
C LEU A 249 10.33 -4.70 0.08
N VAL A 250 11.41 -5.30 -0.43
CA VAL A 250 12.57 -4.54 -0.92
C VAL A 250 12.22 -3.84 -2.23
N SER A 251 11.72 -4.61 -3.20
CA SER A 251 11.35 -4.14 -4.54
C SER A 251 10.49 -5.16 -5.25
N TRP A 252 9.98 -4.82 -6.44
CA TRP A 252 9.37 -5.80 -7.34
C TRP A 252 9.59 -5.41 -8.81
N LYS A 253 9.50 -6.40 -9.70
CA LYS A 253 9.46 -6.23 -11.14
C LYS A 253 8.01 -6.37 -11.58
N SER A 254 7.48 -5.37 -12.27
CA SER A 254 6.09 -5.39 -12.75
C SER A 254 5.95 -6.37 -13.91
N VAL A 255 5.08 -7.37 -13.76
CA VAL A 255 4.83 -8.38 -14.78
C VAL A 255 3.35 -8.41 -15.11
N VAL A 256 3.04 -8.53 -16.40
CA VAL A 256 1.70 -8.66 -16.93
C VAL A 256 1.57 -10.04 -17.54
N ASP A 257 0.63 -10.85 -17.04
CA ASP A 257 0.17 -12.04 -17.72
C ASP A 257 -0.78 -11.60 -18.84
N VAL A 258 -0.28 -11.64 -20.08
CA VAL A 258 -0.97 -11.11 -21.26
C VAL A 258 -2.12 -12.02 -21.68
N THR A 259 -1.99 -13.32 -21.47
CA THR A 259 -2.96 -14.35 -21.87
C THR A 259 -3.83 -14.84 -20.72
N GLY A 260 -3.39 -14.63 -19.47
CA GLY A 260 -4.09 -15.07 -18.25
C GLY A 260 -3.81 -16.52 -17.85
N ASP A 261 -3.03 -17.25 -18.65
CA ASP A 261 -2.60 -18.62 -18.43
C ASP A 261 -1.07 -18.75 -18.29
N LYS A 262 -0.39 -17.63 -18.02
CA LYS A 262 1.07 -17.49 -17.89
C LYS A 262 1.87 -17.86 -19.14
N LYS A 263 1.24 -18.08 -20.30
CA LYS A 263 1.95 -18.44 -21.54
C LYS A 263 2.63 -17.27 -22.23
N VAL A 264 2.12 -16.05 -22.04
CA VAL A 264 2.74 -14.83 -22.53
C VAL A 264 2.90 -13.86 -21.35
N LEU A 265 4.14 -13.65 -20.93
CA LEU A 265 4.47 -12.78 -19.80
C LEU A 265 5.22 -11.55 -20.29
N LYS A 266 4.75 -10.37 -19.92
CA LYS A 266 5.43 -9.09 -20.21
C LYS A 266 5.97 -8.48 -18.93
N ARG A 267 7.29 -8.43 -18.78
CA ARG A 267 7.98 -7.74 -17.68
C ARG A 267 8.36 -6.32 -18.11
N ILE A 268 7.82 -5.32 -17.43
CA ILE A 268 8.08 -3.91 -17.73
C ILE A 268 9.47 -3.53 -17.21
N THR A 269 10.34 -3.07 -18.10
CA THR A 269 11.70 -2.58 -17.77
C THR A 269 11.76 -1.06 -17.72
N LYS A 270 10.92 -0.36 -18.49
CA LYS A 270 10.71 1.09 -18.42
C LYS A 270 9.23 1.40 -18.56
N VAL A 271 8.69 2.17 -17.63
CA VAL A 271 7.27 2.56 -17.64
C VAL A 271 7.01 3.56 -18.76
N GLY A 272 5.98 3.30 -19.57
CA GLY A 272 5.52 4.23 -20.60
C GLY A 272 4.60 5.33 -20.06
N GLU A 273 4.39 6.36 -20.89
CA GLU A 273 3.62 7.56 -20.55
C GLU A 273 2.14 7.44 -20.95
N GLY A 274 1.31 8.30 -20.31
CA GLY A 274 -0.12 8.37 -20.58
C GLY A 274 -0.94 7.18 -20.06
N PHE A 275 -2.21 7.13 -20.46
CA PHE A 275 -3.18 6.10 -20.05
C PHE A 275 -3.62 5.21 -21.21
N ASN A 276 -3.44 5.66 -22.45
CA ASN A 276 -3.86 4.95 -23.63
C ASN A 276 -2.91 3.80 -23.95
N ARG A 277 -3.47 2.80 -24.62
CA ARG A 277 -2.78 1.65 -25.17
C ARG A 277 -3.33 1.38 -26.58
N PRO A 278 -2.57 0.70 -27.45
CA PRO A 278 -3.11 0.18 -28.70
C PRO A 278 -4.35 -0.70 -28.45
N ASN A 279 -5.15 -0.88 -29.49
CA ASN A 279 -6.22 -1.87 -29.60
C ASN A 279 -6.08 -2.62 -30.92
N GLU A 280 -6.87 -3.68 -31.12
CA GLU A 280 -6.96 -4.39 -32.41
C GLU A 280 -7.10 -3.41 -33.59
N GLY A 281 -6.31 -3.63 -34.64
CA GLY A 281 -6.22 -2.75 -35.81
C GLY A 281 -5.41 -1.46 -35.62
N SER A 282 -4.83 -1.19 -34.43
CA SER A 282 -3.95 -0.02 -34.24
C SER A 282 -2.70 -0.13 -35.08
N VAL A 283 -2.26 1.01 -35.64
CA VAL A 283 -0.93 1.12 -36.25
C VAL A 283 0.06 1.44 -35.14
N VAL A 284 1.04 0.57 -34.92
CA VAL A 284 2.05 0.72 -33.87
C VAL A 284 3.44 0.91 -34.47
N LYS A 285 4.29 1.67 -33.78
CA LYS A 285 5.70 1.88 -34.10
C LYS A 285 6.55 1.28 -32.99
N VAL A 286 7.38 0.30 -33.31
CA VAL A 286 8.16 -0.44 -32.32
C VAL A 286 9.62 -0.61 -32.74
N ILE A 287 10.46 -0.88 -31.74
CA ILE A 287 11.79 -1.45 -31.92
C ILE A 287 11.82 -2.74 -31.10
N TYR A 288 12.19 -3.87 -31.71
CA TYR A 288 12.33 -5.11 -30.93
C TYR A 288 13.43 -6.05 -31.41
N TYR A 289 13.86 -6.90 -30.47
CA TYR A 289 14.86 -7.95 -30.66
C TYR A 289 14.31 -9.28 -30.14
N GLY A 290 14.19 -10.28 -31.01
CA GLY A 290 13.86 -11.66 -30.63
C GLY A 290 15.13 -12.43 -30.30
N LYS A 291 15.18 -13.04 -29.11
CA LYS A 291 16.29 -13.82 -28.58
C LYS A 291 15.83 -15.18 -28.08
N LEU A 292 16.69 -16.18 -28.23
CA LEU A 292 16.56 -17.45 -27.53
C LEU A 292 17.10 -17.33 -26.09
N LYS A 293 16.88 -18.38 -25.29
CA LYS A 293 17.34 -18.45 -23.89
C LYS A 293 18.86 -18.30 -23.74
N ASP A 294 19.64 -18.77 -24.71
CA ASP A 294 21.10 -18.66 -24.72
C ASP A 294 21.60 -17.25 -25.15
N GLY A 295 20.69 -16.34 -25.48
CA GLY A 295 20.99 -14.98 -25.94
C GLY A 295 21.16 -14.85 -27.45
N THR A 296 21.06 -15.94 -28.22
CA THR A 296 21.12 -15.90 -29.69
C THR A 296 19.97 -15.06 -30.23
N VAL A 297 20.30 -13.99 -30.94
CA VAL A 297 19.31 -13.10 -31.57
C VAL A 297 18.87 -13.71 -32.90
N PHE A 298 17.58 -14.02 -33.03
CA PHE A 298 17.00 -14.57 -34.26
C PHE A 298 16.25 -13.52 -35.08
N GLU A 299 15.83 -12.41 -34.47
CA GLU A 299 15.10 -11.35 -35.17
C GLU A 299 15.46 -9.96 -34.62
N ARG A 300 15.52 -8.97 -35.52
CA ARG A 300 15.64 -7.55 -35.19
C ARG A 300 14.70 -6.75 -36.09
N LYS A 301 13.87 -5.89 -35.51
CA LYS A 301 12.96 -5.01 -36.25
C LYS A 301 13.02 -3.59 -35.71
N GLY A 302 13.07 -2.64 -36.65
CA GLY A 302 13.08 -1.21 -36.36
C GLY A 302 14.41 -0.70 -35.82
N SER A 303 14.51 0.62 -35.76
CA SER A 303 15.62 1.37 -35.18
C SER A 303 15.09 2.70 -34.62
N ASN A 304 15.94 3.44 -33.92
CA ASN A 304 15.58 4.78 -33.42
C ASN A 304 15.27 5.78 -34.55
N GLU A 305 15.88 5.58 -35.73
CA GLU A 305 15.69 6.45 -36.90
C GLU A 305 14.48 6.03 -37.72
N GLU A 306 14.32 4.72 -37.92
CA GLU A 306 13.22 4.11 -38.67
C GLU A 306 12.59 2.98 -37.84
N PRO A 307 11.58 3.31 -37.00
CA PRO A 307 10.84 2.30 -36.23
C PRO A 307 10.09 1.35 -37.16
N PHE A 308 9.95 0.09 -36.73
CA PHE A 308 9.13 -0.88 -37.45
C PHE A 308 7.64 -0.56 -37.22
N GLU A 309 6.91 -0.32 -38.31
CA GLU A 309 5.49 0.01 -38.30
C GLU A 309 4.66 -1.19 -38.77
N PHE A 310 3.64 -1.56 -38.00
CA PHE A 310 2.70 -2.62 -38.36
C PHE A 310 1.33 -2.40 -37.71
N THR A 311 0.32 -3.13 -38.18
CA THR A 311 -1.04 -3.13 -37.64
C THR A 311 -1.23 -4.31 -36.69
N THR A 312 -1.67 -4.03 -35.47
CA THR A 312 -1.84 -5.07 -34.43
C THR A 312 -2.92 -6.07 -34.80
N LEU A 313 -2.65 -7.35 -34.53
CA LEU A 313 -3.48 -8.53 -34.80
C LEU A 313 -3.75 -8.83 -36.29
N GLU A 314 -2.82 -8.44 -37.17
CA GLU A 314 -2.86 -8.75 -38.61
C GLU A 314 -1.76 -9.75 -39.03
N GLU A 315 -1.32 -10.61 -38.10
CA GLU A 315 -0.35 -11.71 -38.33
C GLU A 315 1.02 -11.26 -38.89
N GLN A 316 1.42 -10.00 -38.65
CA GLN A 316 2.67 -9.44 -39.17
C GLN A 316 3.92 -9.80 -38.34
N ILE A 317 3.71 -10.25 -37.10
CA ILE A 317 4.73 -10.69 -36.14
C ILE A 317 4.18 -11.85 -35.30
N ASN A 318 5.00 -12.42 -34.42
CA ASN A 318 4.54 -13.44 -33.47
C ASN A 318 3.35 -12.93 -32.64
N GLU A 319 2.28 -13.73 -32.57
CA GLU A 319 1.02 -13.34 -31.92
C GLU A 319 1.22 -13.00 -30.42
N GLY A 320 2.08 -13.75 -29.72
CA GLY A 320 2.38 -13.48 -28.31
C GLY A 320 3.03 -12.11 -28.10
N LEU A 321 3.96 -11.73 -29.00
CA LEU A 321 4.57 -10.39 -28.98
C LEU A 321 3.54 -9.30 -29.32
N ASP A 322 2.70 -9.52 -30.33
CA ASP A 322 1.66 -8.57 -30.74
C ASP A 322 0.69 -8.27 -29.60
N ARG A 323 0.15 -9.32 -28.97
CA ARG A 323 -0.72 -9.19 -27.79
C ARG A 323 -0.02 -8.47 -26.65
N ALA A 324 1.27 -8.72 -26.44
CA ALA A 324 2.03 -8.00 -25.42
C ALA A 324 2.13 -6.50 -25.74
N ILE A 325 2.39 -6.11 -26.99
CA ILE A 325 2.47 -4.73 -27.46
C ILE A 325 1.15 -3.98 -27.24
N ILE A 326 0.00 -4.64 -27.45
CA ILE A 326 -1.33 -4.05 -27.18
C ILE A 326 -1.51 -3.66 -25.71
N THR A 327 -0.80 -4.31 -24.79
CA THR A 327 -0.84 -3.96 -23.36
C THR A 327 0.14 -2.84 -22.98
N MET A 328 1.01 -2.41 -23.89
CA MET A 328 2.06 -1.41 -23.64
C MET A 328 1.53 0.02 -23.76
N LYS A 329 2.18 0.92 -23.05
CA LYS A 329 2.03 2.38 -23.21
C LYS A 329 3.10 2.95 -24.11
N LYS A 330 2.85 4.15 -24.65
CA LYS A 330 3.86 4.90 -25.41
C LYS A 330 5.15 5.07 -24.59
N GLY A 331 6.29 4.81 -25.19
CA GLY A 331 7.62 4.85 -24.56
C GLY A 331 7.91 3.73 -23.56
N GLU A 332 7.01 2.75 -23.40
CA GLU A 332 7.23 1.59 -22.53
C GLU A 332 8.29 0.67 -23.15
N GLN A 333 9.20 0.16 -22.32
CA GLN A 333 10.11 -0.92 -22.68
C GLN A 333 9.78 -2.14 -21.84
N ALA A 334 9.82 -3.31 -22.46
CA ALA A 334 9.52 -4.56 -21.79
C ALA A 334 10.33 -5.74 -22.33
N LEU A 335 10.49 -6.75 -21.47
CA LEU A 335 10.89 -8.10 -21.86
C LEU A 335 9.63 -8.96 -21.93
N VAL A 336 9.32 -9.50 -23.10
CA VAL A 336 8.20 -10.41 -23.33
C VAL A 336 8.73 -11.82 -23.43
N THR A 337 8.14 -12.75 -22.69
CA THR A 337 8.41 -14.19 -22.81
C THR A 337 7.18 -14.85 -23.42
N VAL A 338 7.36 -15.51 -24.55
CA VAL A 338 6.34 -16.33 -25.21
C VAL A 338 6.73 -17.78 -25.05
N THR A 339 5.95 -18.52 -24.27
CA THR A 339 6.25 -19.93 -24.01
C THR A 339 6.03 -20.77 -25.27
N LYS A 340 6.80 -21.84 -25.43
CA LYS A 340 6.65 -22.79 -26.55
C LYS A 340 5.24 -23.36 -26.71
N GLY A 341 4.49 -23.47 -25.61
CA GLY A 341 3.10 -23.95 -25.62
C GLY A 341 2.07 -22.94 -26.16
N TYR A 342 2.52 -21.73 -26.50
CA TYR A 342 1.75 -20.71 -27.21
C TYR A 342 2.14 -20.62 -28.70
N LEU A 343 3.28 -21.18 -29.10
CA LEU A 343 3.78 -21.06 -30.47
C LEU A 343 3.01 -22.00 -31.41
N HIS A 344 2.68 -21.50 -32.59
CA HIS A 344 2.11 -22.25 -33.70
C HIS A 344 3.21 -22.79 -34.63
N SER A 345 2.93 -23.86 -35.38
CA SER A 345 3.91 -24.56 -36.23
C SER A 345 4.55 -23.68 -37.30
N ASN A 346 3.90 -22.58 -37.66
CA ASN A 346 4.37 -21.62 -38.67
C ASN A 346 5.22 -20.49 -38.07
N ASP A 347 5.31 -20.37 -36.74
CA ASP A 347 5.88 -19.17 -36.11
C ASP A 347 7.37 -19.04 -36.37
N ILE A 348 8.12 -20.14 -36.44
CA ILE A 348 9.53 -20.16 -36.89
C ILE A 348 9.91 -21.57 -37.37
N SER A 349 10.36 -21.70 -38.63
CA SER A 349 10.88 -22.97 -39.18
C SER A 349 12.08 -23.47 -38.36
N GLY A 350 11.86 -24.44 -37.46
CA GLY A 350 12.94 -25.10 -36.69
C GLY A 350 13.10 -24.66 -35.23
N MET A 351 12.39 -23.63 -34.75
CA MET A 351 12.52 -23.12 -33.35
C MET A 351 11.28 -23.35 -32.48
N ALA A 352 10.26 -24.07 -32.98
CA ALA A 352 8.95 -24.27 -32.35
C ALA A 352 8.95 -25.07 -31.02
N ASN A 353 10.10 -25.30 -30.39
CA ASN A 353 10.22 -26.14 -29.20
C ASN A 353 10.91 -25.45 -27.99
N GLU A 354 11.20 -24.16 -28.10
CA GLU A 354 11.79 -23.35 -27.03
C GLU A 354 10.97 -22.08 -26.77
N ASP A 355 11.12 -21.52 -25.57
CA ASP A 355 10.51 -20.24 -25.24
C ASP A 355 11.24 -19.10 -25.95
N LEU A 356 10.49 -18.13 -26.46
CA LEU A 356 11.02 -16.96 -27.15
C LEU A 356 11.02 -15.75 -26.23
N PHE A 357 12.09 -14.96 -26.30
CA PHE A 357 12.26 -13.75 -25.51
C PHE A 357 12.35 -12.55 -26.43
N TYR A 358 11.51 -11.53 -26.20
CA TYR A 358 11.54 -10.30 -26.98
C TYR A 358 11.82 -9.10 -26.08
N GLU A 359 12.87 -8.35 -26.40
CA GLU A 359 13.06 -7.00 -25.87
C GLU A 359 12.36 -6.03 -26.81
N VAL A 360 11.34 -5.31 -26.32
CA VAL A 360 10.49 -4.44 -27.15
C VAL A 360 10.35 -3.05 -26.53
N GLU A 361 10.40 -2.03 -27.38
CA GLU A 361 10.04 -0.64 -27.08
C GLU A 361 8.85 -0.22 -27.96
N LEU A 362 7.77 0.24 -27.33
CA LEU A 362 6.64 0.86 -28.05
C LEU A 362 6.91 2.35 -28.20
N ILE A 363 7.34 2.78 -29.39
CA ILE A 363 7.71 4.17 -29.68
C ILE A 363 6.47 5.06 -29.76
N ASP A 364 5.46 4.63 -30.53
CA ASP A 364 4.20 5.36 -30.69
C ASP A 364 3.09 4.45 -31.23
N PHE A 365 1.84 4.92 -31.22
CA PHE A 365 0.73 4.22 -31.86
C PHE A 365 -0.42 5.16 -32.27
N ILE A 366 -1.14 4.76 -33.31
CA ILE A 366 -2.39 5.37 -33.74
C ILE A 366 -3.51 4.38 -33.46
N LYS A 367 -4.37 4.74 -32.50
CA LYS A 367 -5.48 3.89 -32.06
C LYS A 367 -6.62 3.92 -33.06
N VAL A 368 -7.21 2.76 -33.34
CA VAL A 368 -8.46 2.71 -34.11
C VAL A 368 -9.61 3.22 -33.25
N LEU A 369 -10.27 4.27 -33.72
CA LEU A 369 -11.52 4.75 -33.15
C LEU A 369 -12.67 3.94 -33.75
N HIS A 370 -13.31 3.08 -32.96
CA HIS A 370 -14.58 2.51 -33.36
C HIS A 370 -15.63 3.64 -33.41
N SER A 371 -16.04 4.04 -34.61
CA SER A 371 -17.17 4.95 -34.78
C SER A 371 -18.44 4.22 -34.33
N TYR A 372 -19.03 4.64 -33.20
CA TYR A 372 -20.41 4.29 -32.90
C TYR A 372 -21.30 4.95 -33.96
N ILE A 373 -21.71 4.18 -34.97
CA ILE A 373 -22.86 4.57 -35.80
C ILE A 373 -24.08 4.41 -34.89
N SER A 374 -24.51 5.50 -34.27
CA SER A 374 -25.81 5.57 -33.63
C SER A 374 -26.88 5.50 -34.72
N TYR A 375 -27.55 4.36 -34.87
CA TYR A 375 -28.85 4.30 -35.53
C TYR A 375 -29.86 5.06 -34.67
N SER A 376 -29.92 6.38 -34.80
CA SER A 376 -31.06 7.15 -34.30
C SER A 376 -32.20 6.95 -35.29
N THR A 377 -33.10 6.04 -34.94
CA THR A 377 -34.39 5.81 -35.59
C THR A 377 -35.15 7.12 -35.78
N SER A 378 -35.40 7.45 -37.04
CA SER A 378 -36.34 8.48 -37.50
C SER A 378 -37.77 8.04 -37.19
N ILE A 379 -38.29 8.38 -36.00
CA ILE A 379 -39.74 8.28 -35.72
C ILE A 379 -40.18 9.52 -34.95
N TRP A 380 -40.43 10.62 -35.66
CA TRP A 380 -41.43 11.64 -35.28
C TRP A 380 -41.84 12.42 -36.54
N LYS A 381 -42.76 11.86 -37.33
CA LYS A 381 -43.72 12.63 -38.15
C LYS A 381 -44.95 11.75 -38.39
N ARG A 382 -46.01 12.02 -37.63
CA ARG A 382 -47.46 11.80 -37.88
C ARG A 382 -48.17 11.48 -36.55
N LYS A 383 -48.75 12.47 -35.89
CA LYS A 383 -50.12 12.96 -36.09
C LYS A 383 -50.29 14.26 -35.32
#